data_AF-A0A2N3DK76-F1
#
_entry.id   AF-A0A2N3DK76-F1
#
_cell.length_a   1.000
_cell.length_b   1.000
_cell.length_c   1.000
_cell.angle_alpha   90.00
_cell.angle_beta   90.00
_cell.angle_gamma   90.00
#
_symmetry.space_group_name_H-M   'P 1'
#
loop_
_entity.id
_entity.type
_entity.pdbx_description
1 polymer ?
#
loop_
_entity_poly.entity_id
_entity_poly.type
_entity_poly.pdbx_seq_one_letter_code
_entity_poly.pdbx_strand_id
1 'polypeptide(L)'
;RFIEIKQLIASYAADKPGAKADTAARAAADSSSAVDDELLELITAAYSESKRDDEGYALLQQVGQIAGNRSSFDVRNYGFKRLSDLFASLGNFKLERRADGQVYVKRLR
;
A
#
# COMPACT_ATOMS: atom_id res chain seq x y z
N ARG A 1 2.32 -4.56 -31.92
CA ARG A 1 1.63 -5.48 -31.00
C ARG A 1 1.81 -4.89 -29.60
N PHE A 2 1.14 -3.76 -29.31
CA PHE A 2 -0.17 -3.66 -28.65
C PHE A 2 -0.27 -4.47 -27.36
N ILE A 3 -0.12 -3.79 -26.22
CA ILE A 3 -1.00 -3.98 -25.07
C ILE A 3 -1.40 -2.57 -24.61
N GLU A 4 -2.65 -2.21 -24.87
CA GLU A 4 -3.26 -0.98 -24.39
C GLU A 4 -3.55 -1.10 -22.89
N ILE A 5 -2.95 -0.22 -22.10
CA ILE A 5 -3.29 -0.01 -20.69
C ILE A 5 -4.37 1.08 -20.67
N LYS A 6 -5.58 0.71 -21.09
CA LYS A 6 -6.78 1.51 -20.90
C LYS A 6 -7.87 0.60 -20.31
N GLN A 7 -8.44 1.10 -19.22
CA GLN A 7 -9.68 0.65 -18.57
C GLN A 7 -9.55 -0.51 -17.59
N LEU A 8 -9.19 -0.18 -16.34
CA LEU A 8 -9.91 -0.72 -15.18
C LEU A 8 -9.96 0.31 -14.03
N ILE A 9 -10.50 1.50 -14.33
CA ILE A 9 -11.05 2.40 -13.31
C ILE A 9 -12.53 2.55 -13.62
N ALA A 10 -13.26 1.45 -13.44
CA ALA A 10 -14.71 1.48 -13.40
C ALA A 10 -15.17 0.37 -12.46
N SER A 11 -15.86 0.78 -11.40
CA SER A 11 -16.61 -0.07 -10.45
C SER A 11 -15.83 -0.59 -9.23
N TYR A 12 -15.45 0.31 -8.33
CA TYR A 12 -15.69 0.10 -6.89
C TYR A 12 -16.09 1.44 -6.25
N ALA A 13 -17.16 2.01 -6.80
CA ALA A 13 -17.97 3.01 -6.12
C ALA A 13 -19.20 2.28 -5.57
N ALA A 14 -19.16 1.93 -4.29
CA ALA A 14 -20.35 1.72 -3.49
C ALA A 14 -20.02 2.01 -2.02
N ASP A 15 -20.43 3.20 -1.62
CA ASP A 15 -20.79 3.61 -0.26
C ASP A 15 -19.68 3.80 0.82
N LYS A 16 -19.07 4.99 0.80
CA LYS A 16 -19.16 5.94 1.94
C LYS A 16 -18.63 7.34 1.58
N PRO A 17 -19.35 8.43 1.89
CA PRO A 17 -19.02 9.78 1.49
C PRO A 17 -18.00 10.41 2.45
N GLY A 18 -16.97 11.06 1.89
CA GLY A 18 -15.96 11.80 2.66
C GLY A 18 -14.71 12.15 1.85
N ALA A 19 -14.90 12.58 0.59
CA ALA A 19 -13.82 13.03 -0.29
C ALA A 19 -13.69 14.56 -0.25
N LYS A 20 -12.45 15.04 -0.04
CA LYS A 20 -11.68 16.11 -0.74
C LYS A 20 -10.24 15.98 -0.20
N ALA A 21 -9.14 16.02 -0.93
CA ALA A 21 -8.77 16.47 -2.27
C ALA A 21 -7.38 15.82 -2.55
N ASP A 22 -7.18 15.08 -3.63
CA ASP A 22 -6.79 15.54 -4.98
C ASP A 22 -5.26 15.56 -5.19
N THR A 23 -4.82 14.76 -6.18
CA THR A 23 -3.72 15.06 -7.10
C THR A 23 -2.29 15.14 -6.54
N ALA A 24 -1.63 13.98 -6.39
CA ALA A 24 -0.14 13.92 -6.36
C ALA A 24 0.45 12.67 -7.06
N ALA A 25 -0.34 11.88 -7.77
CA ALA A 25 0.09 10.59 -8.32
C ALA A 25 0.72 10.65 -9.73
N ARG A 26 1.53 11.68 -10.06
CA ARG A 26 2.16 11.71 -11.41
C ARG A 26 3.56 12.33 -11.51
N ALA A 27 4.33 12.48 -10.45
CA ALA A 27 5.66 13.11 -10.56
C ALA A 27 6.75 12.38 -9.75
N ALA A 28 7.07 11.16 -10.13
CA ALA A 28 8.33 10.50 -9.75
C ALA A 28 8.63 9.33 -10.72
N ALA A 29 8.66 9.57 -12.03
CA ALA A 29 8.77 8.48 -13.00
C ALA A 29 10.20 8.12 -13.44
N ASP A 30 11.24 8.89 -13.11
CA ASP A 30 12.54 8.69 -13.80
C ASP A 30 13.79 8.52 -12.89
N SER A 31 13.64 8.59 -11.56
CA SER A 31 14.70 8.18 -10.61
C SER A 31 14.19 7.26 -9.49
N SER A 32 12.93 6.82 -9.61
CA SER A 32 12.15 6.17 -8.55
C SER A 32 12.24 4.66 -8.54
N SER A 33 12.56 4.01 -9.67
CA SER A 33 12.47 2.55 -9.79
C SER A 33 13.32 1.78 -8.77
N ALA A 34 14.55 2.19 -8.51
CA ALA A 34 15.42 1.52 -7.52
C ALA A 34 14.92 1.73 -6.08
N VAL A 35 14.38 2.92 -5.78
CA VAL A 35 13.80 3.25 -4.46
C VAL A 35 12.48 2.52 -4.26
N ASP A 36 11.70 2.36 -5.33
CA ASP A 36 10.46 1.60 -5.36
C ASP A 36 10.71 0.10 -5.15
N ASP A 37 11.78 -0.45 -5.72
CA ASP A 37 12.17 -1.85 -5.55
C ASP A 37 12.62 -2.14 -4.10
N GLU A 38 13.46 -1.29 -3.51
CA GLU A 38 13.90 -1.42 -2.11
C GLU A 38 12.70 -1.31 -1.14
N LEU A 39 11.81 -0.33 -1.39
CA LEU A 39 10.58 -0.19 -0.63
C LEU A 39 9.71 -1.44 -0.75
N LEU A 40 9.52 -1.95 -1.96
CA LEU A 40 8.69 -3.13 -2.20
C LEU A 40 9.27 -4.38 -1.51
N GLU A 41 10.59 -4.56 -1.56
CA GLU A 41 11.28 -5.64 -0.87
C GLU A 41 11.10 -5.53 0.64
N LEU A 42 11.36 -4.35 1.21
CA LEU A 42 11.21 -4.07 2.64
C LEU A 42 9.79 -4.38 3.11
N ILE A 43 8.78 -3.85 2.41
CA ILE A 43 7.37 -4.03 2.77
C ILE A 43 6.94 -5.48 2.61
N THR A 44 7.40 -6.17 1.56
CA THR A 44 7.11 -7.61 1.36
C THR A 44 7.74 -8.45 2.47
N ALA A 45 8.95 -8.12 2.89
CA ALA A 45 9.63 -8.82 3.96
C ALA A 45 8.96 -8.57 5.32
N ALA A 46 8.59 -7.31 5.61
CA ALA A 46 7.86 -6.94 6.82
C ALA A 46 6.48 -7.60 6.88
N TYR A 47 5.76 -7.67 5.76
CA TYR A 47 4.50 -8.40 5.66
C TYR A 47 4.68 -9.91 5.91
N SER A 48 5.73 -10.51 5.38
CA SER A 48 5.98 -11.96 5.54
C SER A 48 6.30 -12.35 6.98
N GLU A 49 6.94 -11.43 7.72
CA GLU A 49 7.29 -11.57 9.14
C GLU A 49 6.13 -11.22 10.09
N SER A 50 5.16 -10.45 9.60
CA SER A 50 3.98 -10.10 10.39
C SER A 50 3.07 -11.31 10.65
N LYS A 51 2.34 -11.26 11.76
CA LYS A 51 1.33 -12.28 12.09
C LYS A 51 0.15 -12.11 11.15
N ARG A 52 -0.17 -13.20 10.45
CA ARG A 52 -1.32 -13.29 9.55
C ARG A 52 -2.42 -14.10 10.18
N ASP A 53 -3.65 -13.74 9.89
CA ASP A 53 -4.83 -14.54 10.22
C ASP A 53 -5.08 -15.65 9.20
N ASP A 54 -6.11 -16.45 9.44
CA ASP A 54 -6.53 -17.57 8.59
C ASP A 54 -6.91 -17.15 7.17
N GLU A 55 -7.35 -15.89 7.00
CA GLU A 55 -7.69 -15.32 5.69
C GLU A 55 -6.46 -14.76 4.95
N GLY A 56 -5.29 -14.81 5.60
CA GLY A 56 -4.02 -14.34 5.06
C GLY A 56 -3.87 -12.83 5.12
N TYR A 57 -4.58 -12.14 6.01
CA TYR A 57 -4.41 -10.72 6.28
C TYR A 57 -3.49 -10.50 7.48
N ALA A 58 -2.70 -9.43 7.41
CA ALA A 58 -1.85 -8.96 8.49
C ALA A 58 -2.31 -7.58 8.98
N LEU A 59 -2.08 -7.27 10.25
CA LEU A 59 -2.35 -5.94 10.77
C LEU A 59 -1.39 -4.92 10.17
N LEU A 60 -1.90 -3.89 9.49
CA LEU A 60 -1.09 -2.88 8.80
C LEU A 60 -0.12 -2.17 9.77
N GLN A 61 -0.58 -1.90 10.99
CA GLN A 61 0.24 -1.26 12.02
C GLN A 61 1.41 -2.15 12.45
N GLN A 62 1.22 -3.47 12.53
CA GLN A 62 2.29 -4.41 12.81
C GLN A 62 3.31 -4.46 11.67
N VAL A 63 2.84 -4.49 10.41
CA VAL A 63 3.73 -4.47 9.23
C VAL A 63 4.59 -3.19 9.22
N GLY A 64 3.98 -2.03 9.49
CA GLY A 64 4.70 -0.76 9.58
C GLY A 64 5.75 -0.75 10.69
N GLN A 65 5.43 -1.31 11.85
CA GLN A 65 6.39 -1.44 12.95
C GLN A 65 7.58 -2.30 12.57
N ILE A 66 7.36 -3.45 11.92
CA ILE A 66 8.44 -4.32 11.46
C ILE A 66 9.31 -3.61 10.41
N ALA A 67 8.71 -2.93 9.44
CA ALA A 67 9.44 -2.17 8.42
C ALA A 67 10.33 -1.06 9.04
N GLY A 68 9.79 -0.29 9.98
CA GLY A 68 10.51 0.76 10.69
C GLY A 68 11.59 0.25 11.65
N ASN A 69 11.45 -0.97 12.18
CA ASN A 69 12.50 -1.59 13.00
C ASN A 69 13.66 -2.13 12.16
N ARG A 70 13.41 -2.45 10.88
CA ARG A 70 14.39 -3.03 9.97
C ARG A 70 15.24 -2.00 9.22
N SER A 71 14.76 -0.77 9.12
CA SER A 71 15.40 0.30 8.35
C SER A 71 14.92 1.68 8.81
N SER A 72 15.51 2.74 8.28
CA SER A 72 15.03 4.13 8.49
C SER A 72 13.75 4.45 7.70
N PHE A 73 12.84 3.49 7.58
CA PHE A 73 11.61 3.62 6.82
C PHE A 73 10.64 4.63 7.46
N ASP A 74 10.24 5.63 6.67
CA ASP A 74 9.15 6.55 6.97
C ASP A 74 8.36 6.82 5.69
N VAL A 75 7.03 6.70 5.76
CA VAL A 75 6.09 6.91 4.65
C VAL A 75 6.19 8.31 4.04
N ARG A 76 6.64 9.30 4.83
CA ARG A 76 6.80 10.69 4.42
C ARG A 76 7.95 10.85 3.43
N ASN A 77 9.00 10.02 3.55
CA ASN A 77 10.12 10.02 2.60
C ASN A 77 9.67 9.61 1.20
N TYR A 78 8.53 8.90 1.10
CA TYR A 78 7.92 8.45 -0.15
C TYR A 78 6.72 9.32 -0.57
N GLY A 79 6.49 10.46 0.08
CA GLY A 79 5.41 11.39 -0.28
C GLY A 79 4.03 11.04 0.29
N PHE A 80 3.92 10.06 1.19
CA PHE A 80 2.66 9.66 1.80
C PHE A 80 2.50 10.20 3.21
N LYS A 81 1.26 10.56 3.57
CA LYS A 81 0.94 11.04 4.93
C LYS A 81 0.70 9.89 5.92
N ARG A 82 0.28 8.73 5.41
CA ARG A 82 -0.10 7.56 6.19
C ARG A 82 0.37 6.29 5.50
N LEU A 83 0.64 5.27 6.31
CA LEU A 83 1.00 3.93 5.82
C LEU A 83 -0.09 3.31 4.95
N SER A 84 -1.36 3.52 5.29
CA SER A 84 -2.48 3.07 4.47
C SER A 84 -2.45 3.67 3.07
N ASP A 85 -2.04 4.92 2.93
CA ASP A 85 -2.04 5.62 1.65
C ASP A 85 -0.89 5.10 0.78
N LEU A 86 0.26 4.81 1.39
CA LEU A 86 1.39 4.14 0.74
C LEU A 86 0.96 2.76 0.22
N PHE A 87 0.40 1.90 1.08
CA PHE A 87 -0.06 0.58 0.65
C PHE A 87 -1.20 0.62 -0.38
N ALA A 88 -2.08 1.62 -0.34
CA ALA A 88 -3.14 1.78 -1.34
C ALA A 88 -2.56 2.14 -2.73
N SER A 89 -1.40 2.79 -2.78
CA SER A 89 -0.69 3.07 -4.03
C SER A 89 0.04 1.84 -4.59
N LEU A 90 0.41 0.90 -3.72
CA LEU A 90 1.03 -0.36 -4.09
C LEU A 90 -0.04 -1.32 -4.64
N GLY A 91 -0.11 -1.47 -5.96
CA GLY A 91 -1.09 -2.36 -6.63
C GLY A 91 -1.02 -3.85 -6.25
N ASN A 92 0.02 -4.26 -5.51
CA ASN A 92 0.26 -5.62 -5.04
C ASN A 92 -0.35 -5.91 -3.67
N PHE A 93 -1.08 -4.96 -3.06
CA PHE A 93 -1.67 -5.13 -1.74
C PHE A 93 -3.14 -4.72 -1.72
N LYS A 94 -3.94 -5.51 -1.01
CA LYS A 94 -5.32 -5.21 -0.65
C LYS A 94 -5.36 -4.69 0.77
N LEU A 95 -6.02 -3.57 0.98
CA LEU A 95 -6.33 -3.03 2.30
C LEU A 95 -7.78 -3.31 2.67
N GLU A 96 -8.00 -3.63 3.94
CA GLU A 96 -9.33 -3.87 4.49
C GLU A 96 -9.43 -3.22 5.87
N ARG A 97 -10.43 -2.38 6.07
CA ARG A 97 -10.75 -1.84 7.40
C ARG A 97 -11.82 -2.72 8.02
N ARG A 98 -11.52 -3.33 9.17
CA ARG A 98 -12.47 -4.18 9.89
C ARG A 98 -13.27 -3.38 10.91
N ALA A 99 -14.27 -4.05 11.51
CA ALA A 99 -15.23 -3.44 12.43
C ALA A 99 -14.59 -2.91 13.73
N ASP A 100 -13.41 -3.43 14.08
CA ASP A 100 -12.55 -2.97 15.17
C ASP A 100 -11.85 -1.63 14.89
N GLY A 101 -12.03 -1.06 13.69
CA GLY A 101 -11.38 0.16 13.25
C GLY A 101 -9.93 -0.03 12.81
N GLN A 102 -9.41 -1.26 12.87
CA GLN A 102 -8.07 -1.58 12.45
C GLN A 102 -8.00 -1.79 10.94
N VAL A 103 -6.84 -1.49 10.37
CA VAL A 103 -6.57 -1.70 8.94
C VAL A 103 -5.69 -2.93 8.81
N TYR A 104 -6.14 -3.83 7.95
CA TYR A 104 -5.48 -5.06 7.59
C TYR A 104 -5.00 -4.97 6.16
N VAL A 105 -3.91 -5.67 5.87
CA VAL A 105 -3.31 -5.75 4.56
C VAL A 105 -3.17 -7.21 4.14
N LYS A 106 -3.41 -7.50 2.88
CA LYS A 106 -3.17 -8.81 2.27
C LYS A 106 -2.43 -8.63 0.96
N ARG A 107 -1.43 -9.46 0.71
CA ARG A 107 -0.69 -9.44 -0.56
C ARG A 107 -1.54 -10.04 -1.68
N LEU A 108 -1.69 -9.28 -2.77
CA LEU A 108 -2.21 -9.70 -4.06
C LEU A 108 -1.01 -10.16 -4.90
N ARG A 109 -1.08 -11.35 -5.48
CA ARG A 109 0.04 -11.97 -6.18
C ARG A 109 0.40 -11.24 -7.46
#